data_AF-A0A496QXR8-F1
#
_entry.id   AF-A0A496QXR8-F1
#
_cell.length_a   1.000
_cell.length_b   1.000
_cell.length_c   1.000
_cell.angle_alpha   90.00
_cell.angle_beta   90.00
_cell.angle_gamma   90.00
#
_symmetry.space_group_name_H-M   'P 1'
#
loop_
_entity.id
_entity.type
_entity.pdbx_description
1 polymer ?
#
loop_
_entity_poly.entity_id
_entity_poly.type
_entity_poly.pdbx_seq_one_letter_code
_entity_poly.pdbx_strand_id
1 'polypeptide(L)'
;HVFEEDEDCDVIWDLDFNSLTHPIRHYITIRACRIFMARRIGDKETLAYNEVDEEDARLSARRSESRTGRYNMLKSSFGVNNLVRLT
;
A
#
# COMPACT_ATOMS: atom_id res chain seq x y z
N HIS A 1 -19.04 -2.23 27.09
CA HIS A 1 -18.46 -0.93 27.48
C HIS A 1 -19.29 0.15 26.82
N VAL A 2 -19.81 1.07 27.61
CA VAL A 2 -20.51 2.26 27.10
C VAL A 2 -19.46 3.36 27.09
N PHE A 3 -19.28 4.02 25.94
CA PHE A 3 -18.40 5.18 25.83
C PHE A 3 -19.19 6.41 26.31
N GLU A 4 -18.60 7.18 27.23
CA GLU A 4 -19.20 8.39 27.82
C GLU A 4 -18.81 9.66 27.07
N GLU A 5 -17.74 9.61 26.27
CA GLU A 5 -17.19 10.71 25.47
C GLU A 5 -16.72 10.20 24.11
N ASP A 6 -16.62 11.10 23.13
CA ASP A 6 -16.14 10.78 21.78
C ASP A 6 -14.62 10.56 21.79
N GLU A 7 -14.17 9.45 21.20
CA GLU A 7 -12.74 9.09 21.11
C GLU A 7 -12.27 9.12 19.65
N ASP A 8 -11.23 9.91 19.38
CA ASP A 8 -10.63 10.01 18.05
C ASP A 8 -9.82 8.74 17.73
N CYS A 9 -10.17 8.10 16.61
CA CYS A 9 -9.57 6.83 16.19
C CYS A 9 -9.14 6.86 14.72
N ASP A 10 -7.94 6.34 14.44
CA ASP A 10 -7.51 6.03 13.06
C ASP A 10 -8.07 4.66 12.64
N VAL A 11 -9.16 4.68 11.87
CA VAL A 11 -9.83 3.46 11.40
C VAL A 11 -9.42 3.13 9.97
N ILE A 12 -9.02 1.87 9.75
CA ILE A 12 -8.78 1.33 8.41
C ILE A 12 -10.03 0.54 7.98
N TRP A 13 -10.75 1.06 6.99
CA TRP A 13 -11.94 0.42 6.45
C TRP A 13 -11.60 -0.62 5.39
N ASP A 14 -12.30 -1.75 5.41
CA ASP A 14 -12.23 -2.74 4.33
C ASP A 14 -13.10 -2.27 3.16
N LEU A 15 -12.47 -2.09 2.00
CA LEU A 15 -13.10 -1.55 0.79
C LEU A 15 -13.22 -2.65 -0.26
N ASP A 16 -14.28 -2.60 -1.06
CA ASP A 16 -14.46 -3.56 -2.14
C ASP A 16 -13.29 -3.49 -3.15
N PHE A 17 -12.91 -4.64 -3.69
CA PHE A 17 -11.81 -4.76 -4.62
C PHE A 17 -11.95 -3.81 -5.81
N ASN A 18 -13.15 -3.60 -6.33
CA ASN A 18 -13.38 -2.74 -7.51
C ASN A 18 -13.26 -1.24 -7.21
N SER A 19 -13.37 -0.85 -5.94
CA SER A 19 -13.22 0.54 -5.52
C SER A 19 -11.75 0.98 -5.45
N LEU A 20 -10.82 0.03 -5.43
CA LEU A 20 -9.39 0.29 -5.33
C LEU A 20 -8.81 0.82 -6.65
N THR A 21 -7.74 1.62 -6.54
CA THR A 21 -7.02 2.13 -7.70
C THR A 21 -6.39 0.99 -8.51
N HIS A 22 -6.25 1.19 -9.83
CA HIS A 22 -5.71 0.18 -10.73
C HIS A 22 -4.35 -0.41 -10.27
N PRO A 23 -3.35 0.38 -9.85
CA PRO A 23 -2.06 -0.18 -9.42
C PRO A 23 -2.17 -1.11 -8.20
N ILE A 24 -3.06 -0.79 -7.26
CA ILE A 24 -3.29 -1.61 -6.06
C ILE A 24 -4.01 -2.90 -6.43
N ARG A 25 -5.06 -2.82 -7.27
CA ARG A 25 -5.77 -4.00 -7.77
C ARG A 25 -4.83 -4.96 -8.49
N HIS A 26 -3.98 -4.41 -9.36
CA HIS A 26 -3.01 -5.19 -10.11
C HIS A 26 -2.02 -5.94 -9.20
N TYR A 27 -1.49 -5.25 -8.18
CA TYR A 27 -0.63 -5.89 -7.17
C TYR A 27 -1.34 -7.03 -6.43
N ILE A 28 -2.57 -6.80 -5.97
CA ILE A 28 -3.38 -7.81 -5.27
C ILE A 28 -3.58 -9.05 -6.17
N THR A 29 -3.89 -8.85 -7.45
CA THR A 29 -4.09 -9.96 -8.38
C THR A 29 -2.84 -10.79 -8.60
N ILE A 30 -1.67 -10.17 -8.79
CA ILE A 30 -0.41 -10.91 -9.00
C ILE A 30 -0.03 -11.69 -7.75
N ARG A 31 -0.16 -11.07 -6.56
CA ARG A 31 0.08 -11.77 -5.30
C ARG A 31 -0.87 -12.98 -5.13
N ALA A 32 -2.16 -12.80 -5.44
CA ALA A 32 -3.14 -13.88 -5.37
C ALA A 32 -2.77 -15.04 -6.32
N CYS A 33 -2.36 -14.72 -7.56
CA CYS A 33 -1.85 -15.71 -8.51
C CYS A 33 -0.63 -16.44 -7.96
N ARG A 34 0.37 -15.74 -7.44
CA ARG A 34 1.59 -16.36 -6.86
C ARG A 34 1.24 -17.35 -5.74
N ILE A 35 0.36 -16.96 -4.81
CA ILE A 35 -0.08 -17.84 -3.72
C ILE A 35 -0.82 -19.06 -4.26
N PHE A 36 -1.69 -18.87 -5.25
CA PHE A 36 -2.42 -19.96 -5.88
C PHE A 36 -1.47 -20.95 -6.57
N MET A 37 -0.51 -20.44 -7.35
CA MET A 37 0.45 -21.27 -8.09
C MET A 37 1.38 -22.04 -7.14
N ALA A 38 1.87 -21.38 -6.08
CA ALA A 38 2.68 -22.01 -5.04
C ALA A 38 1.95 -23.18 -4.38
N ARG A 39 0.65 -23.03 -4.12
CA ARG A 39 -0.15 -24.04 -3.41
C ARG A 39 -0.70 -25.14 -4.32
N ARG A 40 -1.03 -24.81 -5.58
CA ARG A 40 -1.77 -25.72 -6.46
C ARG A 40 -0.93 -26.37 -7.56
N ILE A 41 0.00 -25.63 -8.15
CA ILE A 41 0.76 -26.07 -9.34
C ILE A 41 2.10 -26.68 -8.92
N GLY A 42 2.82 -26.02 -8.01
CA GLY A 42 4.09 -26.52 -7.48
C GLY A 42 5.27 -26.43 -8.47
N ASP A 43 5.10 -25.77 -9.61
CA ASP A 43 6.19 -25.47 -10.52
C ASP A 43 7.05 -24.31 -10.00
N LYS A 44 8.34 -24.57 -9.80
CA LYS A 44 9.28 -23.64 -9.17
C LYS A 44 9.79 -22.57 -10.14
N GLU A 45 9.86 -22.89 -11.44
CA GLU A 45 10.37 -21.95 -12.44
C GLU A 45 9.35 -20.83 -12.68
N THR A 46 8.09 -21.20 -12.90
CA THR A 46 7.03 -20.21 -13.03
C THR A 46 6.79 -19.42 -11.74
N LEU A 47 7.04 -20.01 -10.56
CA LEU A 47 6.97 -19.28 -9.29
C LEU A 47 8.04 -18.18 -9.20
N ALA A 48 9.26 -18.46 -9.68
CA ALA A 48 10.36 -17.49 -9.67
C ALA A 48 10.08 -16.30 -10.59
N TYR A 49 9.50 -16.53 -11.77
CA TYR A 49 9.08 -15.44 -12.66
C TYR A 49 7.99 -14.56 -12.02
N ASN A 50 6.99 -15.17 -11.40
CA ASN A 50 5.92 -14.41 -10.71
C ASN A 50 6.42 -13.61 -9.50
N GLU A 51 7.53 -14.01 -8.88
CA GLU A 51 8.12 -13.23 -7.79
C GLU A 51 8.70 -11.90 -8.28
N VAL A 52 9.34 -11.91 -9.45
CA VAL A 52 9.84 -10.68 -10.10
C VAL A 52 8.67 -9.79 -10.51
N ASP A 53 7.64 -10.37 -11.12
CA ASP A 53 6.44 -9.62 -11.52
C ASP A 53 5.69 -9.03 -10.32
N GLU A 54 5.65 -9.74 -9.18
CA GLU A 54 5.08 -9.22 -7.93
C GLU A 54 5.87 -8.01 -7.42
N GLU A 55 7.21 -8.07 -7.48
CA GLU A 55 8.07 -6.96 -7.05
C GLU A 55 7.83 -5.70 -7.90
N ASP A 56 7.77 -5.85 -9.21
CA ASP A 56 7.48 -4.74 -10.13
C ASP A 56 6.08 -4.14 -9.89
N ALA A 57 5.08 -4.99 -9.68
CA ALA A 57 3.73 -4.55 -9.34
C ALA A 57 3.69 -3.81 -7.99
N ARG A 58 4.47 -4.29 -7.00
CA ARG A 58 4.59 -3.64 -5.68
C ARG A 58 5.25 -2.27 -5.78
N LEU A 59 6.30 -2.15 -6.59
CA LEU A 59 6.96 -0.87 -6.85
C LEU A 59 6.01 0.12 -7.52
N SER A 60 5.22 -0.34 -8.49
CA SER A 60 4.19 0.47 -9.14
C SER A 60 3.11 0.96 -8.16
N ALA A 61 2.60 0.07 -7.31
CA ALA A 61 1.62 0.42 -6.27
C ALA A 61 2.18 1.47 -5.29
N ARG A 62 3.42 1.27 -4.81
CA ARG A 62 4.10 2.20 -3.89
C ARG A 62 4.36 3.57 -4.52
N ARG A 63 4.73 3.62 -5.80
CA ARG A 63 4.88 4.88 -6.55
C ARG A 63 3.54 5.61 -6.65
N SER A 64 2.45 4.89 -6.93
CA SER A 64 1.11 5.47 -6.97
C SER A 64 0.70 6.07 -5.63
N GLU A 65 0.92 5.33 -4.54
CA GLU A 65 0.64 5.79 -3.17
C GLU A 65 1.46 7.04 -2.82
N SER A 66 2.75 7.02 -3.12
CA SER A 66 3.66 8.14 -2.83
C SER A 66 3.24 9.42 -3.58
N ARG A 67 2.74 9.27 -4.81
CA ARG A 67 2.21 10.39 -5.60
C ARG A 67 0.91 10.95 -5.01
N THR A 68 0.02 10.10 -4.52
CA THR A 68 -1.24 10.51 -3.88
C THR A 68 -0.99 11.19 -2.53
N GLY A 69 -0.12 10.63 -1.69
CA GLY A 69 0.18 11.16 -0.36
C GLY A 69 0.97 12.47 -0.37
N ARG A 70 1.66 12.79 -1.48
CA ARG A 70 2.48 14.01 -1.66
C ARG A 70 3.38 14.29 -0.46
N TYR A 71 3.97 13.23 0.09
CA TYR A 71 4.84 13.32 1.25
C TYR A 71 6.03 14.25 0.95
N ASN A 72 6.24 15.25 1.80
CA ASN A 72 7.34 16.19 1.69
C ASN A 72 8.14 16.17 2.99
N MET A 73 9.44 15.88 2.89
CA MET A 73 10.33 15.84 4.05
C MET A 73 10.37 17.16 4.82
N LEU A 74 10.34 18.30 4.11
CA LEU A 74 10.49 19.64 4.71
C LEU A 74 9.20 20.20 5.28
N LYS A 75 8.05 19.70 4.80
CA LYS A 75 6.72 20.16 5.23
C LYS A 75 5.96 19.17 6.09
N SER A 76 6.58 18.02 6.41
CA SER A 76 5.94 16.99 7.23
C SER A 76 5.70 17.50 8.66
N SER A 77 4.56 17.08 9.21
CA SER A 77 3.79 17.77 10.26
C SER A 77 4.52 18.02 11.59
N PHE A 78 5.58 17.28 11.90
CA PHE A 78 6.23 17.36 13.22
C PHE A 78 7.75 17.61 13.07
N GLY A 79 8.15 18.88 13.24
CA GLY A 79 9.56 19.27 13.48
C GLY A 79 10.13 20.31 12.51
N VAL A 80 10.02 20.11 11.20
CA VAL A 80 10.73 20.96 10.21
C VAL A 80 9.98 22.25 9.85
N ASN A 81 8.65 22.24 9.91
CA ASN A 81 7.81 23.41 9.60
C ASN A 81 8.12 24.64 10.47
N ASN A 82 8.58 24.44 11.72
CA ASN A 82 8.89 25.54 12.64
C ASN A 82 10.26 26.18 12.38
N LEU A 83 11.22 25.43 11.83
CA LEU A 83 12.57 25.93 11.53
C LEU A 83 12.63 26.73 10.21
N VAL A 84 11.88 26.32 9.20
CA VAL A 84 11.86 26.98 7.87
C VAL A 84 11.20 28.36 7.90
N ARG A 85 10.38 28.67 8.91
CA ARG A 85 9.72 29.99 9.06
C ARG A 85 10.60 31.05 9.74
N LEU A 86 11.75 30.67 10.33
CA LEU A 86 12.61 31.58 11.10
C LEU A 86 13.82 32.12 10.31
N THR A 87 13.86 31.89 9.00
CA THR A 87 14.84 32.45 8.04
C THR A 87 14.11 33.18 6.94
#